data_AF-A0A0H4J9R2-F1
#
_entry.id   AF-A0A0H4J9R2-F1
#
_cell.length_a   1.000
_cell.length_b   1.000
_cell.length_c   1.000
_cell.angle_alpha   90.00
_cell.angle_beta   90.00
_cell.angle_gamma   90.00
#
_symmetry.space_group_name_H-M   'P 1'
#
loop_
_entity.id
_entity.type
_entity.pdbx_description
1 polymer ?
#
loop_
_entity_poly.entity_id
_entity_poly.type
_entity_poly.pdbx_seq_one_letter_code
_entity_poly.pdbx_strand_id
1 'polypeptide(L)' 'MSNDNLIKALEFAINDEWDASHKIVQEMHSNHSNWIHAVLHKIEGDESNSRYWYAQTDHEYDEYQDPLDELRAIQSELT' A
#
# COMPACT_ATOMS: atom_id res chain seq x y z
N MET A 1 -8.90 9.59 11.69
CA MET A 1 -8.52 8.19 11.43
C MET A 1 -7.05 8.06 11.80
N SER A 2 -6.68 7.04 12.57
CA SER A 2 -5.36 6.93 13.22
C SER A 2 -4.34 6.22 12.34
N ASN A 3 -3.05 6.54 12.50
CA ASN A 3 -1.94 5.80 11.88
C ASN A 3 -1.98 4.29 12.22
N ASP A 4 -2.61 3.91 13.33
CA ASP A 4 -2.76 2.51 13.76
C ASP A 4 -3.41 1.62 12.68
N ASN A 5 -4.38 2.15 11.92
CA ASN A 5 -5.01 1.39 10.84
C ASN A 5 -4.05 1.20 9.66
N LEU A 6 -3.23 2.21 9.32
CA LEU A 6 -2.22 2.08 8.26
C LEU A 6 -1.15 1.06 8.66
N ILE A 7 -0.67 1.12 9.90
CA ILE A 7 0.30 0.16 10.44
C ILE A 7 -0.28 -1.26 10.36
N LYS A 8 -1.54 -1.45 10.77
CA LYS A 8 -2.21 -2.75 10.70
C LYS A 8 -2.39 -3.25 9.25
N ALA A 9 -2.71 -2.35 8.32
CA ALA A 9 -2.81 -2.69 6.90
C ALA A 9 -1.45 -3.14 6.33
N LEU A 10 -0.36 -2.48 6.73
CA LEU A 10 1.00 -2.87 6.36
C LEU A 10 1.39 -4.21 6.95
N GLU A 11 1.08 -4.47 8.23
CA GLU A 11 1.31 -5.76 8.85
C GLU A 11 0.62 -6.89 8.08
N PHE A 12 -0.63 -6.70 7.66
CA PHE A 12 -1.33 -7.67 6.81
C PHE A 12 -0.66 -7.83 5.44
N ALA A 13 -0.31 -6.72 4.78
CA ALA A 13 0.32 -6.76 3.46
C ALA A 13 1.68 -7.50 3.47
N ILE A 14 2.51 -7.25 4.50
CA ILE A 14 3.83 -7.87 4.69
C ILE A 14 3.73 -9.37 4.99
N ASN A 15 2.64 -9.82 5.63
CA ASN A 15 2.39 -11.23 5.96
C ASN A 15 1.55 -11.98 4.92
N ASP A 16 1.47 -11.46 3.69
CA ASP A 16 0.70 -12.04 2.59
C ASP A 16 -0.83 -12.10 2.82
N GLU A 17 -1.37 -11.32 3.77
CA GLU A 17 -2.80 -11.20 4.06
C GLU A 17 -3.43 -10.02 3.29
N TRP A 18 -3.26 -9.98 1.97
CA TRP A 18 -3.61 -8.84 1.11
C TRP A 18 -5.09 -8.43 1.19
N ASP A 19 -6.01 -9.40 1.22
CA ASP A 19 -7.46 -9.14 1.38
C ASP A 19 -7.79 -8.37 2.67
N ALA A 20 -7.06 -8.67 3.76
CA ALA A 20 -7.25 -7.99 5.04
C ALA A 20 -6.69 -6.56 4.99
N SER A 21 -5.58 -6.36 4.30
CA SER A 21 -5.01 -5.03 4.04
C SER A 21 -5.94 -4.17 3.19
N HIS A 22 -6.44 -4.69 2.05
CA HIS A 22 -7.42 -4.03 1.18
C HIS A 22 -8.65 -3.56 1.95
N LYS A 23 -9.20 -4.41 2.82
CA LYS A 23 -10.37 -4.06 3.65
C LYS A 23 -10.15 -2.85 4.54
N ILE A 24 -8.92 -2.63 4.99
CA ILE A 24 -8.58 -1.47 5.81
C ILE A 24 -8.39 -0.24 4.91
N VAL A 25 -7.52 -0.35 3.90
CA VAL A 25 -7.12 0.83 3.11
C VAL A 25 -8.22 1.34 2.18
N GLN A 26 -9.17 0.50 1.77
CA GLN A 26 -10.32 0.94 0.96
C GLN A 26 -11.26 1.92 1.70
N GLU A 27 -11.29 1.87 3.03
CA GLU A 27 -12.11 2.75 3.88
C GLU A 27 -11.38 4.05 4.24
N MET A 28 -10.17 4.24 3.70
CA MET A 28 -9.27 5.35 4.00
C MET A 28 -9.03 6.20 2.76
N HIS A 29 -8.82 7.50 2.97
CA HIS A 29 -8.56 8.46 1.90
C HIS A 29 -7.36 9.34 2.26
N SER A 30 -6.17 8.77 2.17
CA SER A 30 -4.89 9.43 2.43
C SER A 30 -3.82 8.99 1.44
N ASN A 31 -2.74 9.77 1.32
CA ASN A 31 -1.59 9.40 0.50
C ASN A 31 -1.07 8.00 0.84
N HIS A 32 -0.82 7.71 2.12
CA HIS A 32 -0.35 6.39 2.56
C HIS A 32 -1.34 5.24 2.30
N SER A 33 -2.65 5.45 2.47
CA SER A 33 -3.63 4.39 2.18
C SER A 33 -3.72 4.08 0.69
N ASN A 34 -3.72 5.11 -0.17
CA ASN A 34 -3.66 4.95 -1.61
C ASN A 34 -2.36 4.26 -2.05
N TRP A 35 -1.23 4.61 -1.42
CA TRP A 35 0.06 3.99 -1.72
C TRP A 35 0.09 2.51 -1.34
N ILE A 36 -0.38 2.14 -0.15
CA ILE A 36 -0.52 0.72 0.23
C ILE A 36 -1.42 -0.01 -0.78
N HIS A 37 -2.56 0.57 -1.17
CA HIS A 37 -3.47 -0.01 -2.16
C HIS A 37 -2.77 -0.25 -3.51
N ALA A 38 -1.95 0.71 -3.96
CA ALA A 38 -1.17 0.60 -5.17
C ALA A 38 -0.17 -0.57 -5.11
N VAL A 39 0.54 -0.73 -3.99
CA VAL A 39 1.50 -1.82 -3.78
C VAL A 39 0.79 -3.18 -3.72
N LEU A 40 -0.39 -3.28 -3.11
CA LEU A 40 -1.17 -4.53 -3.10
C LEU A 40 -1.48 -4.99 -4.53
N HIS A 41 -1.97 -4.11 -5.40
CA HIS A 41 -2.23 -4.46 -6.79
C HIS A 41 -0.96 -4.78 -7.59
N LYS A 42 0.17 -4.16 -7.24
CA LYS A 42 1.49 -4.50 -7.81
C LYS A 42 1.88 -5.94 -7.46
N ILE A 43 1.67 -6.35 -6.21
CA ILE A 43 1.92 -7.73 -5.76
C ILE A 43 0.98 -8.73 -6.47
N GLU A 44 -0.29 -8.37 -6.65
CA GLU A 44 -1.29 -9.18 -7.34
C GLU A 44 -1.05 -9.30 -8.86
N GLY A 45 -0.18 -8.46 -9.43
CA GLY A 45 0.07 -8.39 -10.87
C GLY A 45 -0.98 -7.61 -11.66
N ASP A 46 -1.85 -6.86 -10.99
CA ASP A 46 -2.82 -5.95 -11.61
C ASP A 46 -2.16 -4.58 -11.88
N GLU A 47 -1.29 -4.54 -12.89
CA GLU A 47 -0.50 -3.35 -13.22
C GLU A 47 -1.38 -2.12 -13.53
N SER A 48 -2.50 -2.30 -14.24
CA SER A 48 -3.37 -1.18 -14.61
C SER A 48 -3.99 -0.52 -13.38
N ASN A 49 -4.44 -1.32 -12.43
CA ASN A 49 -5.07 -0.82 -11.22
C ASN A 49 -4.04 -0.29 -10.23
N SER A 50 -2.89 -0.97 -10.12
CA SER A 50 -1.74 -0.46 -9.36
C SER A 50 -1.34 0.94 -9.84
N ARG A 51 -1.15 1.14 -11.14
CA ARG A 51 -0.84 2.47 -11.72
C ARG A 51 -1.94 3.50 -11.48
N TYR A 52 -3.22 3.09 -11.48
CA TYR A 52 -4.32 3.99 -11.13
C TYR A 52 -4.19 4.51 -9.70
N TRP A 53 -3.86 3.65 -8.74
CA TRP A 53 -3.68 4.05 -7.35
C TRP A 53 -2.39 4.83 -7.10
N TYR A 54 -1.27 4.47 -7.74
CA TYR A 54 -0.04 5.29 -7.69
C TYR A 54 -0.29 6.72 -8.16
N ALA A 55 -1.13 6.92 -9.19
CA ALA A 55 -1.51 8.26 -9.65
C ALA A 55 -2.33 9.08 -8.63
N GLN A 56 -2.79 8.47 -7.53
CA GLN A 56 -3.44 9.14 -6.40
C GLN A 56 -2.45 9.43 -5.25
N THR A 57 -1.16 9.27 -5.49
CA THR A 57 -0.08 9.43 -4.52
C THR A 57 1.04 10.29 -5.08
N ASP A 58 1.98 10.64 -4.21
CA ASP A 58 3.23 11.29 -4.61
C ASP A 58 4.34 10.30 -5.06
N HIS A 59 3.99 9.01 -5.23
CA HIS A 59 4.92 7.92 -5.58
C HIS A 59 4.69 7.34 -6.97
N GLU A 60 5.72 6.68 -7.52
CA GLU A 60 5.69 6.08 -8.85
C GLU A 60 5.70 4.55 -8.81
N TYR A 61 4.99 3.91 -9.74
CA TYR A 61 4.88 2.44 -9.83
C TYR A 61 6.25 1.72 -9.86
N ASP A 62 7.23 2.33 -10.52
CA ASP A 62 8.57 1.76 -10.75
C ASP A 62 9.63 2.32 -9.76
N GLU A 63 9.24 3.09 -8.72
CA GLU A 63 10.16 3.68 -7.73
C GLU A 63 10.91 2.60 -6.92
N TYR A 64 10.22 1.49 -6.62
CA TYR A 64 10.76 0.32 -5.94
C TYR A 64 10.62 -0.91 -6.84
N GLN A 65 11.67 -1.73 -6.96
CA GLN A 65 11.59 -2.99 -7.72
C GLN A 65 10.92 -4.11 -6.93
N ASP A 66 11.18 -4.18 -5.62
CA ASP A 66 10.57 -5.17 -4.72
C ASP A 66 9.41 -4.52 -3.96
N PRO A 67 8.15 -4.99 -4.14
CA PRO A 67 7.00 -4.48 -3.40
C PRO A 67 7.13 -4.63 -1.88
N LEU A 68 7.87 -5.63 -1.39
CA LEU A 68 8.04 -5.83 0.05
C LEU A 68 8.97 -4.77 0.67
N ASP A 69 10.01 -4.37 -0.06
CA ASP A 69 10.86 -3.25 0.36
C ASP A 69 10.09 -1.94 0.33
N GLU A 70 9.20 -1.77 -0.66
CA GLU A 70 8.28 -0.64 -0.74
C GLU A 70 7.35 -0.58 0.49
N LEU A 71 6.65 -1.67 0.84
CA LEU A 71 5.80 -1.73 2.04
C LEU A 71 6.58 -1.37 3.33
N ARG A 72 7.84 -1.80 3.44
CA ARG A 72 8.71 -1.44 4.57
C ARG A 72 9.09 0.04 4.58
N ALA A 73 9.27 0.66 3.42
CA ALA A 73 9.48 2.10 3.31
C ALA A 73 8.25 2.86 3.85
N ILE A 74 7.04 2.48 3.43
CA ILE A 74 5.79 3.05 3.95
C ILE A 74 5.73 2.90 5.47
N GLN A 75 6.06 1.72 6.00
CA GLN A 75 6.07 1.46 7.44
C GLN A 75 7.04 2.39 8.19
N SER A 76 8.22 2.62 7.63
CA SER A 76 9.24 3.49 8.24
C SER A 76 8.81 4.96 8.33
N GLU A 77 7.93 5.44 7.44
CA GLU A 77 7.40 6.81 7.49
C GLU A 77 6.31 7.00 8.57
N LEU A 78 5.67 5.91 8.98
CA LEU A 78 4.56 5.93 9.94
C LEU A 78 5.02 5.70 11.38
N THR A 79 6.30 5.40 11.60
CA THR A 79 6.91 5.10 12.91
C THR A 79 7.81 6.24 13.38
#